data_AF-W9ED26-F1
#
_entry.id   AF-W9ED26-F1
#
_cell.length_a   1.000
_cell.length_b   1.000
_cell.length_c   1.000
_cell.angle_alpha   90.00
_cell.angle_beta   90.00
_cell.angle_gamma   90.00
#
_symmetry.space_group_name_H-M   'P 1'
#
loop_
_entity.id
_entity.type
_entity.pdbx_description
1 polymer ?
#
loop_
_entity_poly.entity_id
_entity_poly.type
_entity_poly.pdbx_seq_one_letter_code
_entity_poly.pdbx_strand_id
1 'polypeptide(L)'
;MEIKVESFKLDHRTVKAPYVRKSGTLVGPNGDVVTKYDIRLTQPNVDSIPTGGIHTLEHLFATYFRDYFDDIIDISPMGCRTGFYLTKFGDTSIDEIKDALKKVLERVLATKEEDVPATNEIQCGNYRDHSLFTAKEYAKAVLEKL
;
A
#
# COMPACT_ATOMS: atom_id res chain seq x y z
N MET A 1 -24.31 5.26 -16.57
CA MET A 1 -23.41 4.08 -16.60
C MET A 1 -23.42 3.47 -15.21
N GLU A 2 -23.62 2.16 -15.10
CA GLU A 2 -23.53 1.46 -13.82
C GLU A 2 -22.06 1.39 -13.37
N ILE A 3 -21.76 1.89 -12.17
CA ILE A 3 -20.41 1.88 -11.61
C ILE A 3 -20.15 0.50 -11.00
N LYS A 4 -19.26 -0.28 -11.63
CA LYS A 4 -18.89 -1.64 -11.18
C LYS A 4 -17.72 -1.69 -10.20
N VAL A 5 -16.79 -0.73 -10.30
CA VAL A 5 -15.58 -0.67 -9.47
C VAL A 5 -15.89 0.00 -8.14
N GLU A 6 -15.60 -0.67 -7.02
CA GLU A 6 -15.94 -0.16 -5.68
C GLU A 6 -15.37 1.24 -5.42
N SER A 7 -14.09 1.46 -5.75
CA SER A 7 -13.44 2.73 -5.49
C SER A 7 -14.02 3.89 -6.30
N PHE A 8 -14.75 3.64 -7.39
CA PHE A 8 -15.43 4.68 -8.15
C PHE A 8 -16.73 5.13 -7.49
N LYS A 9 -17.22 4.38 -6.50
CA LYS A 9 -18.37 4.75 -5.66
C LYS A 9 -17.95 5.59 -4.44
N LEU A 10 -16.66 5.63 -4.12
CA LEU A 10 -16.11 6.43 -3.02
C LEU A 10 -15.98 7.91 -3.43
N ASP A 11 -16.61 8.81 -2.69
CA ASP A 11 -16.36 10.26 -2.83
C ASP A 11 -15.00 10.62 -2.23
N HIS A 12 -14.00 10.83 -3.08
CA HIS A 12 -12.64 11.13 -2.65
C HIS A 12 -12.47 12.53 -2.02
N ARG A 13 -13.50 13.39 -2.08
CA ARG A 13 -13.49 14.72 -1.45
C ARG A 13 -13.77 14.65 0.06
N THR A 14 -14.37 13.57 0.54
CA THR A 14 -14.83 13.45 1.93
C THR A 14 -13.89 12.63 2.81
N VAL A 15 -12.89 11.98 2.22
CA VAL A 15 -11.89 11.20 2.95
C VAL A 15 -10.74 12.07 3.45
N LYS A 16 -10.07 11.63 4.52
CA LYS A 16 -8.93 12.33 5.12
C LYS A 16 -7.74 11.38 5.25
N ALA A 17 -6.75 11.53 4.35
CA ALA A 17 -5.54 10.74 4.36
C ALA A 17 -4.54 11.21 5.45
N PRO A 18 -3.66 10.31 5.94
CA PRO A 18 -3.60 8.89 5.60
C PRO A 18 -4.67 8.06 6.33
N TYR A 19 -5.10 6.94 5.73
CA TYR A 19 -6.06 6.02 6.35
C TYR A 19 -5.92 4.59 5.83
N VAL A 20 -6.50 3.65 6.58
CA VAL A 20 -6.78 2.28 6.12
C VAL A 20 -8.29 2.09 6.09
N ARG A 21 -8.81 1.52 5.00
CA ARG A 21 -10.26 1.26 4.82
C ARG A 21 -10.47 -0.10 4.15
N LYS A 22 -11.49 -0.86 4.58
CA LYS A 22 -11.97 -2.01 3.80
C LYS A 22 -12.65 -1.51 2.52
N SER A 23 -12.05 -1.85 1.37
CA SER A 23 -12.54 -1.49 0.03
C SER A 23 -13.32 -2.62 -0.65
N GLY A 24 -13.37 -3.80 -0.04
CA GLY A 24 -14.21 -4.89 -0.52
C GLY A 24 -13.90 -6.17 0.22
N THR A 25 -14.93 -7.00 0.41
CA THR A 25 -14.82 -8.35 0.94
C THR A 25 -15.64 -9.26 0.04
N LEU A 26 -15.05 -10.37 -0.39
CA LEU A 26 -15.71 -11.39 -1.19
C LEU A 26 -15.61 -12.73 -0.48
N VAL A 27 -16.66 -13.54 -0.60
CA VAL A 27 -16.68 -14.92 -0.13
C VAL A 27 -16.65 -15.82 -1.36
N GLY A 28 -15.65 -16.70 -1.43
CA GLY A 28 -15.50 -17.67 -2.49
C GLY A 28 -16.55 -18.79 -2.42
N PRO A 29 -16.66 -19.61 -3.48
CA PRO A 29 -17.68 -20.67 -3.56
C PRO A 29 -17.62 -21.70 -2.43
N ASN A 30 -16.46 -21.88 -1.80
CA ASN A 30 -16.22 -22.83 -0.72
C ASN A 30 -16.19 -22.18 0.69
N GLY A 31 -16.51 -20.88 0.79
CA GLY A 31 -16.55 -20.15 2.05
C GLY A 31 -15.29 -19.34 2.39
N ASP A 32 -14.22 -19.44 1.60
CA ASP A 32 -13.00 -18.64 1.80
C ASP A 32 -13.29 -17.14 1.65
N VAL A 33 -12.77 -16.33 2.56
CA VAL A 33 -12.96 -14.87 2.53
C VAL A 33 -11.71 -14.22 1.95
N VAL A 34 -11.89 -13.25 1.04
CA VAL A 34 -10.82 -12.36 0.56
C VAL A 34 -11.23 -10.92 0.82
N THR A 35 -10.41 -10.20 1.56
CA THR A 35 -10.62 -8.77 1.84
C THR A 35 -9.54 -7.92 1.16
N LYS A 36 -9.98 -6.81 0.59
CA LYS A 36 -9.17 -5.80 -0.08
C LYS A 36 -9.20 -4.51 0.75
N TYR A 37 -8.03 -4.00 1.09
CA TYR A 37 -7.84 -2.80 1.89
C TYR A 37 -7.28 -1.66 1.03
N ASP A 38 -7.90 -0.49 1.14
CA ASP A 38 -7.38 0.79 0.63
C ASP A 38 -6.45 1.36 1.70
N ILE A 39 -5.14 1.29 1.42
CA ILE A 39 -4.08 1.90 2.23
C ILE A 39 -3.76 3.26 1.59
N ARG A 40 -4.42 4.30 2.07
CA ARG A 40 -4.28 5.65 1.52
C ARG A 40 -3.17 6.40 2.23
N LEU A 41 -2.15 6.79 1.47
CA LEU A 41 -0.96 7.48 1.99
C LEU A 41 -1.07 9.00 1.82
N THR A 42 -1.53 9.48 0.67
CA THR A 42 -1.66 10.92 0.38
C THR A 42 -3.11 11.33 0.15
N GLN A 43 -3.40 12.61 0.38
CA GLN A 43 -4.74 13.15 0.21
C GLN A 43 -5.10 13.19 -1.28
N PRO A 44 -6.22 12.55 -1.71
CA PRO A 44 -6.65 12.58 -3.10
C PRO A 44 -6.79 14.00 -3.65
N ASN A 45 -6.29 14.21 -4.88
CA ASN A 45 -6.30 15.49 -5.61
C ASN A 45 -5.54 16.65 -4.93
N VAL A 46 -4.74 16.36 -3.90
CA VAL A 46 -3.87 17.35 -3.23
C VAL A 46 -2.40 16.98 -3.42
N ASP A 47 -2.06 15.70 -3.30
CA ASP A 47 -0.70 15.20 -3.46
C ASP A 47 -0.67 13.79 -4.07
N SER A 48 0.40 13.45 -4.77
CA SER A 48 0.64 12.15 -5.38
C SER A 48 2.12 11.80 -5.29
N ILE A 49 2.42 10.55 -4.94
CA ILE A 49 3.80 10.08 -4.78
C ILE A 49 4.48 9.99 -6.16
N PRO A 50 5.70 10.54 -6.34
CA PRO A 50 6.49 10.35 -7.56
C PRO A 50 6.76 8.88 -7.86
N THR A 51 6.96 8.53 -9.14
CA THR A 51 7.06 7.13 -9.60
C THR A 51 8.17 6.36 -8.88
N GLY A 52 9.38 6.91 -8.82
CA GLY A 52 10.48 6.24 -8.12
C GLY A 52 10.23 6.02 -6.63
N GLY A 53 9.52 6.92 -5.96
CA GLY A 53 9.15 6.77 -4.55
C GLY A 53 8.09 5.68 -4.33
N ILE A 54 7.02 5.69 -5.13
CA ILE A 54 5.94 4.70 -4.98
C ILE A 54 6.39 3.30 -5.42
N HIS A 55 7.27 3.20 -6.41
CA HIS A 55 7.87 1.93 -6.84
C HIS A 55 8.84 1.36 -5.81
N THR A 56 9.67 2.19 -5.17
CA THR A 56 10.46 1.73 -4.02
C THR A 56 9.56 1.29 -2.85
N LEU A 57 8.48 2.03 -2.56
CA LEU A 57 7.51 1.61 -1.53
C LEU A 57 6.83 0.29 -1.90
N GLU A 58 6.51 0.01 -3.16
CA GLU A 58 5.96 -1.27 -3.62
C GLU A 58 6.88 -2.44 -3.24
N HIS A 59 8.17 -2.37 -3.58
CA HIS A 59 9.15 -3.40 -3.25
C HIS A 59 9.26 -3.65 -1.73
N LEU A 60 9.31 -2.56 -0.96
CA LEU A 60 9.41 -2.63 0.49
C LEU A 60 8.13 -3.15 1.12
N PHE A 61 6.96 -2.68 0.68
CA PHE A 61 5.67 -3.11 1.22
C PHE A 61 5.37 -4.56 0.89
N ALA A 62 5.65 -5.01 -0.34
CA ALA A 62 5.53 -6.41 -0.72
C ALA A 62 6.38 -7.32 0.18
N THR A 63 7.53 -6.85 0.62
CA THR A 63 8.40 -7.64 1.50
C THR A 63 7.96 -7.53 2.96
N TYR A 64 7.78 -6.31 3.47
CA TYR A 64 7.69 -6.06 4.91
C TYR A 64 6.32 -6.34 5.51
N PHE A 65 5.22 -6.22 4.74
CA PHE A 65 3.91 -6.62 5.25
C PHE A 65 3.81 -8.12 5.53
N ARG A 66 4.61 -8.94 4.83
CA ARG A 66 4.63 -10.40 5.00
C ARG A 66 5.28 -10.86 6.31
N ASP A 67 5.98 -9.98 7.01
CA ASP A 67 6.44 -10.26 8.38
C ASP A 67 5.29 -10.26 9.41
N TYR A 68 4.12 -9.70 9.04
CA TYR A 68 2.95 -9.57 9.92
C TYR A 68 1.77 -10.43 9.47
N PHE A 69 1.70 -10.79 8.18
CA PHE A 69 0.59 -11.54 7.61
C PHE A 69 1.10 -12.54 6.56
N ASP A 70 0.88 -13.83 6.82
CA ASP A 70 1.26 -14.94 5.91
C ASP A 70 0.30 -15.11 4.71
N ASP A 71 -0.87 -14.50 4.78
CA ASP A 71 -2.02 -14.74 3.90
C ASP A 71 -2.27 -13.61 2.89
N ILE A 72 -1.24 -12.78 2.64
CA ILE A 72 -1.25 -11.72 1.62
C ILE A 72 -1.19 -12.31 0.22
N ILE A 73 -2.21 -11.98 -0.58
CA ILE A 73 -2.25 -12.28 -2.02
C ILE A 73 -1.42 -11.24 -2.77
N ASP A 74 -1.68 -9.95 -2.54
CA ASP A 74 -1.09 -8.86 -3.31
C ASP A 74 -1.01 -7.55 -2.52
N ILE A 75 0.00 -6.72 -2.80
CA ILE A 75 0.03 -5.31 -2.43
C ILE A 75 0.52 -4.48 -3.60
N SER A 76 -0.39 -3.77 -4.26
CA SER A 76 -0.11 -3.05 -5.50
C SER A 76 -0.34 -1.54 -5.36
N PRO A 77 0.50 -0.70 -5.99
CA PRO A 77 0.29 0.75 -6.03
C PRO A 77 -0.97 1.08 -6.84
N MET A 78 -1.71 2.09 -6.39
CA MET A 78 -2.82 2.63 -7.18
C MET A 78 -2.28 3.50 -8.32
N GLY A 79 -2.89 3.42 -9.51
CA GLY A 79 -2.49 4.26 -10.66
C GLY A 79 -2.60 5.77 -10.43
N CYS A 80 -3.43 6.22 -9.48
CA CYS A 80 -3.49 7.62 -9.05
C CYS A 80 -2.31 8.04 -8.13
N ARG A 81 -1.46 7.09 -7.72
CA ARG A 81 -0.27 7.25 -6.88
C ARG A 81 -0.53 7.90 -5.51
N THR A 82 -1.70 7.65 -4.94
CA THR A 82 -2.08 8.18 -3.61
C THR A 82 -2.10 7.13 -2.50
N GLY A 83 -1.88 5.85 -2.85
CA GLY A 83 -1.97 4.74 -1.92
C GLY A 83 -1.75 3.40 -2.61
N PHE A 84 -2.02 2.34 -1.85
CA PHE A 84 -1.86 0.94 -2.25
C PHE A 84 -3.15 0.18 -1.98
N TYR A 85 -3.38 -0.88 -2.75
CA TYR A 85 -4.34 -1.90 -2.38
C TYR A 85 -3.60 -3.10 -1.79
N LEU A 86 -3.96 -3.50 -0.57
CA LEU A 86 -3.55 -4.76 0.03
C LEU A 86 -4.72 -5.76 -0.10
N THR A 87 -4.48 -6.94 -0.66
CA THR A 87 -5.48 -8.00 -0.79
C THR A 87 -4.95 -9.25 -0.08
N LYS A 88 -5.76 -9.83 0.80
CA LYS A 88 -5.39 -11.02 1.59
C LYS A 88 -6.59 -11.92 1.84
N PHE A 89 -6.33 -13.18 2.17
CA PHE A 89 -7.36 -14.06 2.72
C PHE A 89 -7.80 -13.60 4.12
N GLY A 90 -8.99 -14.00 4.52
CA GLY A 90 -9.59 -13.64 5.81
C GLY A 90 -10.11 -12.21 5.87
N ASP A 91 -10.56 -11.81 7.06
CA ASP A 91 -11.14 -10.49 7.32
C ASP A 91 -10.48 -9.79 8.51
N THR A 92 -9.18 -9.50 8.37
CA THR A 92 -8.39 -8.76 9.37
C THR A 92 -9.01 -7.39 9.68
N SER A 93 -8.97 -6.98 10.95
CA SER A 93 -9.51 -5.69 11.38
C SER A 93 -8.73 -4.51 10.77
N ILE A 94 -9.38 -3.35 10.64
CA ILE A 94 -8.69 -2.14 10.13
C ILE A 94 -7.55 -1.73 11.06
N ASP A 95 -7.74 -1.87 12.37
CA ASP A 95 -6.73 -1.50 13.37
C ASP A 95 -5.49 -2.39 13.27
N GLU A 96 -5.65 -3.71 13.06
CA GLU A 96 -4.51 -4.61 12.84
C GLU A 96 -3.72 -4.26 11.56
N ILE A 97 -4.41 -3.97 10.45
CA ILE A 97 -3.74 -3.54 9.21
C ILE A 97 -3.02 -2.19 9.42
N LYS A 98 -3.64 -1.28 10.17
CA LYS A 98 -3.06 0.03 10.50
C LYS A 98 -1.83 -0.09 11.39
N ASP A 99 -1.86 -0.96 12.39
CA ASP A 99 -0.73 -1.23 13.28
C ASP A 99 0.44 -1.88 12.52
N ALA A 100 0.15 -2.81 11.61
CA ALA A 100 1.16 -3.37 10.72
C ALA A 100 1.75 -2.29 9.80
N LEU A 101 0.91 -1.42 9.21
CA LEU A 101 1.38 -0.31 8.38
C LEU A 101 2.34 0.61 9.14
N LYS A 102 2.05 0.95 10.41
CA LYS A 102 2.97 1.77 11.24
C LYS A 102 4.36 1.14 11.34
N LYS A 103 4.41 -0.15 11.70
CA LYS A 103 5.68 -0.88 11.84
C LYS A 103 6.42 -1.04 10.51
N VAL A 104 5.68 -1.27 9.42
CA VAL A 104 6.25 -1.32 8.06
C VAL A 104 6.86 0.03 7.69
N LEU A 105 6.17 1.15 7.94
CA LEU A 105 6.68 2.49 7.66
C LEU A 105 7.93 2.80 8.49
N GLU A 106 7.96 2.45 9.77
CA GLU A 106 9.15 2.56 10.62
C GLU A 106 10.34 1.78 10.04
N ARG A 107 10.09 0.56 9.54
CA ARG A 107 11.12 -0.24 8.88
C ARG A 107 11.59 0.39 7.56
N VAL A 108 10.69 0.97 6.76
CA VAL A 108 11.06 1.75 5.56
C VAL A 108 12.02 2.87 5.93
N LEU A 109 11.77 3.61 7.01
CA LEU A 109 12.65 4.67 7.48
C LEU A 109 14.04 4.16 7.89
N ALA A 110 14.12 2.95 8.44
CA ALA A 110 15.36 2.29 8.83
C ALA A 110 16.11 1.61 7.67
N THR A 111 15.48 1.41 6.51
CA THR A 111 16.04 0.69 5.36
C THR A 111 17.23 1.43 4.75
N LYS A 112 18.29 0.75 4.31
CA LYS A 112 19.37 1.35 3.52
C LYS A 112 19.17 1.13 2.03
N GLU A 113 19.88 1.88 1.19
CA GLU A 113 19.75 1.77 -0.28
C GLU A 113 20.04 0.36 -0.77
N GLU A 114 21.10 -0.27 -0.24
CA GLU A 114 21.50 -1.64 -0.56
C GLU A 114 20.51 -2.72 -0.09
N ASP A 115 19.62 -2.39 0.84
CA ASP A 115 18.64 -3.31 1.43
C ASP A 115 17.28 -3.27 0.74
N VAL A 116 17.08 -2.38 -0.24
CA VAL A 116 15.84 -2.36 -1.03
C VAL A 116 15.82 -3.60 -1.93
N PRO A 117 14.87 -4.54 -1.71
CA PRO A 117 14.91 -5.83 -2.37
C PRO A 117 14.68 -5.70 -3.87
N ALA A 118 15.28 -6.60 -4.65
CA ALA A 118 15.01 -6.76 -6.08
C ALA A 118 15.27 -5.50 -6.95
N THR A 119 16.13 -4.57 -6.51
CA THR A 119 16.51 -3.36 -7.26
C THR A 119 17.57 -3.63 -8.33
N ASN A 120 17.32 -4.63 -9.19
CA ASN A 120 18.21 -5.03 -10.28
C ASN A 120 17.40 -5.44 -11.53
N GLU A 121 18.08 -5.49 -12.67
CA GLU A 121 17.49 -5.78 -13.98
C GLU A 121 16.93 -7.19 -14.14
N ILE A 122 17.29 -8.13 -13.26
CA ILE A 122 16.82 -9.52 -13.32
C ILE A 122 15.41 -9.63 -12.72
N GLN A 123 15.15 -8.86 -11.66
CA GLN A 123 13.96 -9.02 -10.81
C GLN A 123 12.99 -7.85 -10.89
N CYS A 124 13.40 -6.70 -11.44
CA CYS A 124 12.58 -5.51 -11.59
C CYS A 124 12.48 -5.08 -13.05
N GLY A 125 11.25 -4.84 -13.52
CA GLY A 125 10.99 -4.39 -14.88
C GLY A 125 11.51 -2.98 -15.20
N ASN A 126 11.78 -2.16 -14.18
CA ASN A 126 12.37 -0.83 -14.34
C ASN A 126 13.23 -0.43 -13.13
N TYR A 127 14.30 -1.19 -12.86
CA TYR A 127 15.16 -1.00 -11.68
C TYR A 127 15.85 0.38 -11.57
N ARG A 128 15.80 1.21 -12.61
CA ARG A 128 16.37 2.57 -12.59
C ARG A 128 15.40 3.62 -12.01
N ASP A 129 14.11 3.32 -11.95
CA ASP A 129 13.08 4.21 -11.39
C ASP A 129 12.83 3.87 -9.92
N HIS A 130 13.86 3.98 -9.09
CA HIS A 130 13.77 3.83 -7.64
C HIS A 130 14.25 5.11 -6.95
N SER A 131 13.65 5.43 -5.81
CA SER A 131 14.11 6.49 -4.92
C SER A 131 13.74 6.17 -3.48
N LEU A 132 14.67 5.56 -2.73
CA LEU A 132 14.46 5.32 -1.30
C LEU A 132 14.34 6.63 -0.52
N PHE A 133 15.10 7.67 -0.91
CA PHE A 133 14.92 9.00 -0.35
C PHE A 133 13.46 9.46 -0.43
N THR A 134 12.86 9.44 -1.62
CA THR A 134 11.45 9.83 -1.79
C THR A 134 10.51 8.90 -1.01
N ALA A 135 10.75 7.58 -1.04
CA ALA A 135 9.95 6.63 -0.27
C ALA A 135 9.95 6.95 1.23
N LYS A 136 11.11 7.29 1.80
CA LYS A 136 11.26 7.66 3.22
C LYS A 136 10.57 8.97 3.56
N GLU A 137 10.67 9.99 2.72
CA GLU A 137 9.99 11.27 2.96
C GLU A 137 8.47 11.10 3.05
N TYR A 138 7.89 10.32 2.13
CA TYR A 138 6.46 9.99 2.19
C TYR A 138 6.12 9.08 3.36
N ALA A 139 6.96 8.08 3.67
CA ALA A 139 6.74 7.19 4.81
C ALA A 139 6.71 7.97 6.14
N LYS A 140 7.63 8.92 6.31
CA LYS A 140 7.69 9.81 7.47
C LYS A 140 6.44 10.68 7.57
N ALA A 141 6.06 11.35 6.48
CA ALA A 141 4.90 12.23 6.44
C ALA A 141 3.57 11.48 6.73
N VAL A 142 3.48 10.21 6.32
CA VAL A 142 2.34 9.34 6.65
C VAL A 142 2.36 8.99 8.14
N LEU A 143 3.50 8.50 8.65
CA LEU A 143 3.61 8.03 10.04
C LEU A 143 3.26 9.12 11.06
N GLU A 144 3.63 10.37 10.79
CA GLU A 144 3.29 11.52 11.64
C GLU A 144 1.77 11.80 11.74
N LYS A 145 0.97 11.31 10.79
CA LYS A 145 -0.46 11.61 10.65
C LYS A 145 -1.37 10.39 10.82
N LEU A 146 -0.81 9.17 10.93
CA LEU A 146 -1.52 7.90 10.86
C LEU A 146 -2.14 7.46 12.20
#